data_AF-A0AAV2EFL9-F1
#
_entry.id   AF-A0AAV2EFL9-F1
#
_cell.length_a   1.000
_cell.length_b   1.000
_cell.length_c   1.000
_cell.angle_alpha   90.00
_cell.angle_beta   90.00
_cell.angle_gamma   90.00
#
_symmetry.space_group_name_H-M   'P 1'
#
loop_
_entity.id
_entity.type
_entity.pdbx_description
1 polymer ?
#
loop_
_entity_poly.entity_id
_entity_poly.type
_entity_poly.pdbx_seq_one_letter_code
_entity_poly.pdbx_strand_id
1 'polypeptide(L)'
;MKPIVFLPVLIILLVLLQPSKAGLSFWPYHHVHIVNELSDPKAVLLVHCKSKDDDLGVHYVTVDNEYTWRFKPDVIKETMFWCYLAYNNRHVAFEAYNKADPQREFEFHSFWNVTDEAVYQESRNEDGVTWENMLPHYWQPGSR
;
A
#
# COMPACT_ATOMS: atom_id res chain seq x y z
N MET A 1 0.85 -55.42 17.75
CA MET A 1 1.91 -54.65 18.47
C MET A 1 2.98 -54.31 17.42
N LYS A 2 3.32 -53.09 17.01
CA LYS A 2 3.27 -51.74 17.60
C LYS A 2 3.12 -50.68 16.47
N PRO A 3 1.94 -50.05 16.27
CA PRO A 3 1.81 -48.84 15.44
C PRO A 3 2.00 -47.54 16.25
N ILE A 4 2.00 -47.64 17.59
CA ILE A 4 1.98 -46.49 18.52
C ILE A 4 3.28 -45.67 18.48
N VAL A 5 4.41 -46.25 18.06
CA VAL A 5 5.70 -45.55 18.01
C VAL A 5 5.93 -44.82 16.68
N PHE A 6 5.26 -45.24 15.61
CA PHE A 6 5.38 -44.60 14.29
C PHE A 6 4.52 -43.33 14.18
N LEU A 7 3.39 -43.30 14.88
CA LEU A 7 2.48 -42.15 14.90
C LEU A 7 3.14 -40.84 15.41
N PRO A 8 3.86 -40.82 16.55
CA PRO A 8 4.53 -39.60 17.02
C PRO A 8 5.68 -39.18 16.11
N VAL A 9 6.42 -40.13 15.51
CA VAL A 9 7.51 -39.83 14.56
C VAL A 9 6.96 -39.19 13.28
N LEU A 10 5.84 -39.68 12.75
CA LEU A 10 5.17 -39.10 11.59
C LEU A 10 4.62 -37.69 11.89
N ILE A 11 4.06 -37.48 13.07
CA ILE A 11 3.59 -36.15 13.51
C ILE A 11 4.76 -35.17 13.64
N ILE A 12 5.90 -35.59 14.20
CA ILE A 12 7.11 -34.76 14.28
C ILE A 12 7.63 -34.40 12.88
N LEU A 13 7.67 -35.35 11.94
CA LEU A 13 8.05 -35.11 10.54
C LEU A 13 7.12 -34.10 9.84
N LEU A 14 5.81 -34.18 10.08
CA LEU A 14 4.83 -33.24 9.53
C LEU A 14 4.96 -31.83 10.12
N VAL A 15 5.36 -31.70 11.39
CA VAL A 15 5.64 -30.40 12.03
C VAL A 15 6.93 -29.77 11.48
N LEU A 16 7.96 -30.56 11.18
CA LEU A 16 9.22 -30.07 10.61
C LEU A 16 9.11 -29.69 9.12
N LEU A 17 8.15 -30.27 8.39
CA LEU A 17 7.83 -29.92 7.00
C LEU A 17 6.92 -28.70 6.88
N GLN A 18 6.51 -28.09 8.00
CA GLN A 18 5.78 -26.83 7.93
C GLN A 18 6.75 -25.75 7.43
N PRO A 19 6.42 -25.05 6.32
CA PRO A 19 7.21 -23.90 5.92
C PRO A 19 7.21 -22.91 7.08
N SER A 20 8.38 -22.61 7.62
CA SER A 20 8.51 -21.60 8.65
C SER A 20 7.99 -20.28 8.07
N LYS A 21 6.88 -19.77 8.60
CA LYS A 21 6.42 -18.39 8.35
C LYS A 21 7.37 -17.33 8.95
N ALA A 22 8.60 -17.71 9.30
CA ALA A 22 9.65 -16.79 9.67
C ALA A 22 10.30 -16.28 8.37
N GLY A 23 9.55 -15.47 7.62
CA GLY A 23 10.14 -14.62 6.60
C GLY A 23 11.05 -13.63 7.30
N LEU A 24 12.37 -13.88 7.27
CA LEU A 24 13.35 -12.84 7.53
C LEU A 24 13.23 -11.82 6.41
N SER A 25 12.30 -10.87 6.56
CA SER A 25 12.19 -9.73 5.66
C SER A 25 13.36 -8.80 5.94
N PHE A 26 14.43 -8.95 5.15
CA PHE A 26 15.61 -8.07 5.16
C PHE A 26 15.33 -6.70 4.52
N TRP A 27 14.13 -6.48 3.98
CA TRP A 27 13.71 -5.18 3.45
C TRP A 27 13.32 -4.23 4.58
N PRO A 28 13.72 -2.94 4.48
CA PRO A 28 13.22 -1.90 5.38
C PRO A 28 11.71 -1.72 5.20
N TYR A 29 11.11 -0.97 6.12
CA TYR A 29 9.69 -0.64 6.01
C TYR A 29 9.47 0.30 4.83
N HIS A 30 8.45 0.01 4.03
CA HIS A 30 7.92 0.94 3.06
C HIS A 30 6.81 1.76 3.71
N HIS A 31 6.80 3.06 3.46
CA HIS A 31 5.81 4.01 3.94
C HIS A 31 5.00 4.56 2.77
N VAL A 32 3.69 4.61 2.92
CA VAL A 32 2.82 5.27 1.95
C VAL A 32 2.15 6.45 2.63
N HIS A 33 2.10 7.57 1.92
CA HIS A 33 1.58 8.85 2.38
C HIS A 33 0.50 9.30 1.40
N ILE A 34 -0.72 9.49 1.88
CA ILE A 34 -1.82 10.12 1.14
C ILE A 34 -2.04 11.49 1.75
N VAL A 35 -1.56 12.54 1.08
CA VAL A 35 -1.56 13.92 1.58
C VAL A 35 -2.75 14.66 0.99
N ASN A 36 -3.61 15.22 1.84
CA ASN A 36 -4.78 15.98 1.40
C ASN A 36 -4.42 17.46 1.18
N GLU A 37 -4.27 17.85 -0.08
CA GLU A 37 -3.94 19.21 -0.54
C GLU A 37 -5.12 19.87 -1.27
N LEU A 38 -6.35 19.46 -0.97
CA LEU A 38 -7.56 20.09 -1.53
C LEU A 38 -7.65 21.56 -1.14
N SER A 39 -8.06 22.42 -2.07
CA SER A 39 -8.08 23.88 -1.86
C SER A 39 -9.18 24.38 -0.92
N ASP A 40 -10.29 23.65 -0.78
CA ASP A 40 -11.34 23.98 0.18
C ASP A 40 -10.95 23.48 1.58
N PRO A 41 -10.66 24.37 2.56
CA PRO A 41 -10.23 23.97 3.90
C PRO A 41 -11.29 23.18 4.69
N LYS A 42 -12.54 23.13 4.20
CA LYS A 42 -13.61 22.30 4.79
C LYS A 42 -13.74 20.94 4.12
N ALA A 43 -13.00 20.68 3.04
CA ALA A 43 -13.04 19.39 2.36
C ALA A 43 -12.52 18.28 3.28
N VAL A 44 -13.18 17.12 3.18
CA VAL A 44 -12.78 15.90 3.85
C VAL A 44 -12.59 14.83 2.81
N LEU A 45 -11.37 14.32 2.71
CA LEU A 45 -11.01 13.23 1.82
C LEU A 45 -11.32 11.90 2.48
N LEU A 46 -12.17 11.09 1.86
CA LEU A 46 -12.30 9.68 2.20
C LEU A 46 -11.15 8.91 1.57
N VAL A 47 -10.43 8.15 2.36
CA VAL A 47 -9.32 7.28 1.96
C VAL A 47 -9.65 5.85 2.35
N HIS A 48 -9.71 4.92 1.38
CA HIS A 48 -9.82 3.49 1.66
C HIS A 48 -8.74 2.75 0.90
N CYS A 49 -7.76 2.21 1.62
CA CYS A 49 -6.66 1.46 1.04
C CYS A 49 -6.70 0.01 1.51
N LYS A 50 -6.32 -0.92 0.62
CA LYS A 50 -6.24 -2.34 0.93
C LYS A 50 -5.21 -3.04 0.06
N SER A 51 -4.70 -4.15 0.56
CA SER A 51 -3.95 -5.13 -0.22
C SER A 51 -4.84 -6.35 -0.50
N LYS A 52 -4.24 -7.40 -1.07
CA LYS A 52 -4.91 -8.70 -1.21
C LYS A 52 -5.18 -9.35 0.16
N ASP A 53 -4.29 -9.15 1.12
CA ASP A 53 -4.27 -9.89 2.38
C ASP A 53 -4.77 -9.07 3.58
N ASP A 54 -4.85 -7.74 3.44
CA ASP A 54 -5.16 -6.80 4.53
C ASP A 54 -6.00 -5.62 4.04
N ASP A 55 -7.05 -5.28 4.77
CA ASP A 55 -7.90 -4.11 4.53
C ASP A 55 -7.59 -3.06 5.59
N LEU A 56 -7.03 -1.92 5.18
CA LEU A 56 -6.61 -0.88 6.10
C LEU A 56 -7.79 -0.02 6.59
N GLY A 57 -8.99 -0.25 6.06
CA GLY A 57 -10.21 0.44 6.42
C GLY A 57 -10.37 1.82 5.79
N VAL A 58 -11.47 2.48 6.17
CA VAL A 58 -11.85 3.81 5.70
C VAL A 58 -11.36 4.86 6.69
N HIS A 59 -10.70 5.89 6.17
CA HIS A 59 -10.18 7.03 6.92
C HIS A 59 -10.71 8.33 6.32
N TYR A 60 -10.91 9.34 7.17
CA TYR A 60 -11.36 10.67 6.76
C TYR A 60 -10.26 11.67 7.08
N VAL A 61 -9.68 12.27 6.07
CA VAL A 61 -8.51 13.14 6.17
C VAL A 61 -8.92 14.58 5.86
N THR A 62 -8.72 15.49 6.81
CA THR A 62 -8.92 16.92 6.61
C THR A 62 -7.79 17.52 5.78
N VAL A 63 -8.01 18.70 5.19
CA VAL A 63 -6.97 19.44 4.45
C VAL A 63 -5.71 19.66 5.32
N ASP A 64 -4.54 19.70 4.68
CA ASP A 64 -3.22 19.84 5.30
C ASP A 64 -2.81 18.68 6.24
N ASN A 65 -3.55 17.56 6.19
CA ASN A 65 -3.22 16.34 6.92
C ASN A 65 -3.00 15.18 5.96
N GLU A 66 -2.44 14.09 6.47
CA GLU A 66 -2.20 12.88 5.71
C GLU A 66 -2.77 11.63 6.38
N TYR A 67 -3.10 10.64 5.56
CA TYR A 67 -3.19 9.25 6.00
C TYR A 67 -1.91 8.52 5.61
N THR A 68 -1.24 7.92 6.58
CA THR A 68 0.00 7.16 6.35
C THR A 68 -0.04 5.79 7.01
N TRP A 69 0.55 4.82 6.34
CA TRP A 69 0.81 3.50 6.90
C TRP A 69 2.17 2.99 6.43
N ARG A 70 2.66 1.96 7.11
CA ARG A 70 3.90 1.28 6.76
C ARG A 70 3.76 -0.22 6.80
N PHE A 71 4.50 -0.91 5.95
CA PHE A 71 4.53 -2.36 5.87
C PHE A 71 5.93 -2.83 5.50
N LYS A 72 6.20 -4.13 5.69
CA LYS A 72 7.40 -4.76 5.14
C LYS A 72 7.01 -5.48 3.85
N PRO A 73 7.61 -5.15 2.70
CA PRO A 73 7.42 -5.93 1.49
C PRO A 73 7.84 -7.38 1.75
N ASP A 74 6.98 -8.33 1.41
CA ASP A 74 7.33 -9.75 1.54
C ASP A 74 8.42 -10.07 0.51
N VAL A 75 9.42 -10.88 0.87
CA VAL A 75 10.51 -11.26 -0.04
C VAL A 75 9.99 -12.19 -1.15
N ILE A 76 9.08 -13.09 -0.80
CA ILE A 76 8.64 -14.20 -1.66
C ILE A 76 7.32 -13.88 -2.35
N LYS A 77 6.44 -13.13 -1.70
CA LYS A 77 5.15 -12.73 -2.28
C LYS A 77 5.23 -11.38 -2.99
N GLU A 78 4.32 -11.18 -3.94
CA GLU A 78 4.03 -9.87 -4.49
C GLU A 78 3.25 -9.06 -3.44
N THR A 79 3.73 -7.87 -3.10
CA THR A 79 3.03 -6.94 -2.21
C THR A 79 2.49 -5.78 -3.05
N MET A 80 1.18 -5.54 -2.95
CA MET A 80 0.50 -4.49 -3.68
C MET A 80 -0.64 -3.92 -2.83
N PHE A 81 -0.78 -2.59 -2.87
CA PHE A 81 -1.86 -1.84 -2.23
C PHE A 81 -2.60 -1.01 -3.26
N TRP A 82 -3.92 -1.10 -3.25
CA TRP A 82 -4.82 -0.24 -4.00
C TRP A 82 -5.52 0.71 -3.05
N CYS A 83 -5.67 1.96 -3.48
CA CYS A 83 -6.42 2.97 -2.76
C CYS A 83 -7.60 3.44 -3.60
N TYR A 84 -8.72 3.64 -2.92
CA TYR A 84 -9.90 4.35 -3.39
C TYR A 84 -10.02 5.63 -2.58
N LEU A 85 -10.04 6.76 -3.28
CA LEU A 85 -10.24 8.07 -2.67
C LEU A 85 -11.55 8.67 -3.15
N ALA A 86 -12.23 9.42 -2.29
CA ALA A 86 -13.43 10.14 -2.69
C ALA A 86 -13.61 11.45 -1.92
N TYR A 87 -14.09 12.47 -2.63
CA TYR A 87 -14.56 13.72 -2.05
C TYR A 87 -15.55 14.38 -3.01
N ASN A 88 -16.51 15.16 -2.50
CA ASN A 88 -17.44 15.97 -3.31
C ASN A 88 -18.10 15.25 -4.52
N ASN A 89 -18.63 14.04 -4.30
CA ASN A 89 -19.23 13.19 -5.35
C ASN A 89 -18.29 12.90 -6.54
N ARG A 90 -16.99 12.84 -6.28
CA ARG A 90 -15.94 12.39 -7.20
C ARG A 90 -15.10 11.33 -6.51
N HIS A 91 -14.47 10.49 -7.31
CA HIS A 91 -13.65 9.41 -6.80
C HIS A 91 -12.49 9.07 -7.73
N VAL A 92 -11.48 8.39 -7.19
CA VAL A 92 -10.37 7.86 -7.99
C VAL A 92 -9.86 6.59 -7.33
N ALA A 93 -9.42 5.63 -8.15
CA ALA A 93 -8.81 4.40 -7.68
C ALA A 93 -7.47 4.18 -8.39
N PHE A 94 -6.44 3.80 -7.64
CA PHE A 94 -5.08 3.62 -8.16
C PHE A 94 -4.26 2.65 -7.32
N GLU A 95 -3.13 2.19 -7.87
CA GLU A 95 -2.13 1.37 -7.18
C GLU A 95 -1.18 2.28 -6.39
N ALA A 96 -1.45 2.42 -5.09
CA ALA A 96 -0.63 3.24 -4.21
C ALA A 96 0.76 2.64 -3.96
N TYR A 97 0.88 1.32 -4.08
CA TYR A 97 2.15 0.59 -4.05
C TYR A 97 2.06 -0.72 -4.82
N ASN A 98 3.12 -1.06 -5.54
CA ASN A 98 3.29 -2.32 -6.25
C ASN A 98 4.78 -2.70 -6.23
N LYS A 99 5.12 -3.83 -5.62
CA LYS A 99 6.50 -4.35 -5.52
C LYS A 99 7.10 -4.68 -6.89
N ALA A 100 6.28 -5.01 -7.89
CA ALA A 100 6.76 -5.35 -9.23
C ALA A 100 7.22 -4.12 -10.03
N ASP A 101 7.03 -2.91 -9.51
CA ASP A 101 7.48 -1.67 -10.15
C ASP A 101 9.01 -1.50 -9.98
N PRO A 102 9.80 -1.58 -11.07
CA PRO A 102 11.25 -1.53 -11.01
C PRO A 102 11.80 -0.16 -10.58
N GLN A 103 11.00 0.92 -10.64
CA GLN A 103 11.45 2.24 -10.17
C GLN A 103 11.56 2.30 -8.64
N ARG A 104 10.98 1.32 -7.92
CA ARG A 104 10.79 1.37 -6.47
C ARG A 104 11.78 0.52 -5.67
N GLU A 105 12.83 0.00 -6.32
CA GLU A 105 13.82 -0.87 -5.66
C GLU A 105 14.62 -0.17 -4.56
N PHE A 106 14.69 1.18 -4.57
CA PHE A 106 15.50 1.96 -3.62
C PHE A 106 14.72 3.05 -2.86
N GLU A 107 13.42 3.20 -3.10
CA GLU A 107 12.59 4.19 -2.42
C GLU A 107 11.72 3.53 -1.35
N PHE A 108 11.84 3.97 -0.09
CA PHE A 108 11.08 3.43 1.04
C PHE A 108 9.83 4.25 1.36
N HIS A 109 9.54 5.26 0.55
CA HIS A 109 8.39 6.13 0.71
C HIS A 109 7.63 6.22 -0.61
N SER A 110 6.33 6.43 -0.54
CA SER A 110 5.51 6.79 -1.69
C SER A 110 4.57 7.90 -1.26
N PHE A 111 4.79 9.09 -1.78
CA PHE A 111 3.97 10.27 -1.52
C PHE A 111 2.94 10.44 -2.62
N TRP A 112 1.67 10.55 -2.22
CA TRP A 112 0.53 10.78 -3.10
C TRP A 112 -0.17 12.07 -2.67
N ASN A 113 0.01 13.12 -3.47
CA ASN A 113 -0.56 14.44 -3.21
C ASN A 113 -1.93 14.53 -3.90
N VAL A 114 -2.96 14.85 -3.14
CA VAL A 114 -4.36 14.85 -3.57
C VAL A 114 -4.84 16.29 -3.73
N THR A 115 -5.03 16.72 -4.99
CA THR A 115 -5.49 18.08 -5.32
C THR A 115 -6.90 18.06 -5.91
N ASP A 116 -7.43 19.24 -6.24
CA ASP A 116 -8.73 19.37 -6.88
C ASP A 116 -8.79 18.79 -8.31
N GLU A 117 -7.64 18.71 -8.97
CA GLU A 117 -7.49 18.29 -10.36
C GLU A 117 -7.24 16.78 -10.47
N ALA A 118 -6.32 16.26 -9.66
CA ALA A 118 -5.89 14.87 -9.73
C ALA A 118 -5.14 14.43 -8.47
N VAL A 119 -4.75 13.15 -8.47
CA VAL A 119 -3.82 12.59 -7.51
C VAL A 119 -2.48 12.35 -8.19
N TYR A 120 -1.41 12.84 -7.58
CA TYR A 120 -0.05 12.83 -8.12
C TYR A 120 0.87 11.98 -7.25
N GLN A 121 1.65 11.09 -7.86
CA GLN A 121 2.76 10.42 -7.17
C GLN A 121 4.01 11.28 -7.26
N GLU A 122 4.64 11.60 -6.13
CA GLU A 122 5.97 12.21 -6.17
C GLU A 122 6.99 11.18 -6.70
N SER A 123 7.82 11.62 -7.66
CA SER A 123 8.96 10.85 -8.15
C SER A 123 10.25 11.56 -7.76
N ARG A 124 11.11 10.89 -6.99
CA ARG A 124 12.43 11.43 -6.62
C ARG A 124 13.53 10.80 -7.46
N ASN A 125 14.31 11.65 -8.13
CA ASN A 125 15.53 11.26 -8.83
C ASN A 125 16.76 11.80 -8.09
N GLU A 126 17.97 11.49 -8.59
CA GLU A 126 19.24 11.99 -8.01
C GLU A 126 19.28 13.53 -7.92
N ASP A 127 18.59 14.23 -8.83
CA ASP A 127 18.51 15.69 -8.89
C ASP A 127 17.38 16.30 -8.02
N GLY A 128 16.59 15.48 -7.31
CA GLY A 128 15.49 15.91 -6.45
C GLY A 128 14.11 15.44 -6.91
N VAL A 129 13.05 16.11 -6.43
CA VAL A 129 11.66 15.84 -6.84
C VAL A 129 11.46 16.32 -8.27
N THR A 130 10.98 15.43 -9.14
CA THR A 130 10.68 15.76 -10.54
C THR A 130 9.19 15.62 -10.84
N TRP A 131 8.66 16.58 -11.59
CA TRP A 131 7.24 16.64 -11.96
C TRP A 131 6.97 16.18 -13.40
N GLU A 132 8.01 16.01 -14.21
CA GLU A 132 7.92 15.76 -15.66
C GLU A 132 7.40 14.36 -16.02
N ASN A 133 7.45 13.40 -15.08
CA ASN A 133 7.00 12.02 -15.29
C ASN A 133 5.84 11.61 -14.37
N MET A 134 5.20 12.57 -13.68
CA MET A 134 4.01 12.26 -12.89
C MET A 134 2.87 11.89 -13.83
N LEU A 135 2.39 10.65 -13.72
CA LEU A 135 1.14 10.24 -14.34
C LEU A 135 0.00 10.52 -13.37
N PRO A 136 -0.79 11.58 -13.57
CA PRO A 136 -1.89 11.91 -12.67
C PRO A 136 -3.01 10.88 -12.76
N HIS A 137 -3.60 10.57 -11.61
CA HIS A 137 -4.88 9.86 -11.55
C HIS A 137 -6.01 10.90 -11.42
N TYR A 138 -6.68 11.16 -12.53
CA TYR A 138 -7.78 12.13 -12.58
C TYR A 138 -9.04 11.62 -11.89
N TRP A 139 -9.77 12.55 -11.28
CA TRP A 139 -11.05 12.30 -10.65
C TRP A 139 -12.11 11.81 -11.67
N GLN A 140 -12.81 10.76 -11.27
CA GLN A 140 -13.99 10.25 -11.96
C GLN A 140 -15.28 10.78 -11.29
N PRO A 141 -16.34 11.05 -12.07
CA PRO A 141 -17.62 11.44 -11.50
C PRO A 141 -18.22 10.28 -10.68
N GLY A 142 -18.74 10.58 -9.49
CA GLY A 142 -19.51 9.62 -8.70
C GLY A 142 -20.83 9.28 -9.38
N SER A 143 -21.19 8.00 -9.41
CA SER A 143 -22.53 7.55 -9.81
C SER A 143 -23.54 8.06 -8.79
N ARG A 144 -24.49 8.89 -9.23
CA ARG A 144 -25.67 9.26 -8.43
C ARG A 144 -26.56 8.06 -8.18
#